data_AF-A0A3D1Z049-F1
#
_entry.id   AF-A0A3D1Z049-F1
#
_cell.length_a   1.000
_cell.length_b   1.000
_cell.length_c   1.000
_cell.angle_alpha   90.00
_cell.angle_beta   90.00
_cell.angle_gamma   90.00
#
_symmetry.space_group_name_H-M   'P 1'
#
loop_
_entity.id
_entity.type
_entity.pdbx_description
1 polymer ?
#
loop_
_entity_poly.entity_id
_entity_poly.type
_entity_poly.pdbx_seq_one_letter_code
_entity_poly.pdbx_strand_id
1 'polypeptide(L)'
;MEKMLFDVRNNLVYLLILRWAALLHIAIISALGLDIGPPVIFLGLLAYVFVLTMFWGRVTDFVKGRPLLLHIDLFVAGALIAVTGGAWKSSYYVYAYTCLMVFPFFVSMRRSVMATVVFSAYYTLGLLASEGLVAGVIRNHQIDSLLSNYVAFFLVVLFFGYPACVMKKIETVKTSTAQMRTYIDETHILLEAAERQHSLTTRESEVLVLLHRGMTNAGIAATLYLSEKTVKNHLYSIYKKLGVRSRSEAMLQRLPAKL
;
A
#
# COMPACT_ATOMS: atom_id res chain seq x y z
N MET A 1 13.67 -12.18 5.41
CA MET A 1 12.34 -11.94 6.00
C MET A 1 11.59 -10.77 5.33
N GLU A 2 12.26 -9.70 4.89
CA GLU A 2 11.61 -8.48 4.35
C GLU A 2 10.61 -8.68 3.20
N LYS A 3 10.85 -9.63 2.27
CA LYS A 3 9.93 -9.90 1.13
C LYS A 3 8.49 -10.22 1.57
N MET A 4 8.26 -10.68 2.79
CA MET A 4 6.94 -11.09 3.30
C MET A 4 6.01 -9.90 3.64
N LEU A 5 6.55 -8.68 3.80
CA LEU A 5 5.77 -7.50 4.22
C LEU A 5 5.39 -6.56 3.07
N PHE A 6 5.95 -6.75 1.88
CA PHE A 6 5.57 -6.00 0.67
C PHE A 6 4.25 -6.51 0.05
N ASP A 7 3.75 -7.64 0.53
CA ASP A 7 2.85 -8.49 -0.25
C ASP A 7 1.36 -8.25 0.04
N VAL A 8 0.98 -7.51 1.09
CA VAL A 8 -0.44 -7.31 1.45
C VAL A 8 -1.25 -6.70 0.30
N ARG A 9 -0.71 -5.67 -0.38
CA ARG A 9 -1.37 -5.05 -1.54
C ARG A 9 -1.37 -5.95 -2.78
N ASN A 10 -0.51 -6.97 -2.86
CA ASN A 10 -0.56 -8.00 -3.92
C ASN A 10 -1.64 -9.04 -3.61
N ASN A 11 -1.66 -9.57 -2.37
CA ASN A 11 -2.65 -10.54 -1.90
C ASN A 11 -4.09 -10.03 -2.06
N LEU A 12 -4.34 -8.74 -1.80
CA LEU A 12 -5.65 -8.12 -2.00
C LEU A 12 -6.07 -7.98 -3.47
N VAL A 13 -5.12 -7.90 -4.41
CA VAL A 13 -5.42 -7.96 -5.85
C VAL A 13 -5.83 -9.38 -6.24
N TYR A 14 -5.11 -10.40 -5.75
CA TYR A 14 -5.47 -11.80 -5.95
C TYR A 14 -6.85 -12.15 -5.38
N LEU A 15 -7.18 -11.66 -4.17
CA LEU A 15 -8.54 -11.78 -3.59
C LEU A 15 -9.62 -11.17 -4.49
N LEU A 16 -9.34 -10.03 -5.14
CA LEU A 16 -10.26 -9.41 -6.09
C LEU A 16 -10.45 -10.26 -7.36
N ILE A 17 -9.49 -11.10 -7.74
CA ILE A 17 -9.54 -11.92 -8.95
C ILE A 17 -10.15 -13.31 -8.66
N LEU A 18 -9.90 -13.86 -7.47
CA LEU A 18 -10.72 -14.94 -6.89
C LEU A 18 -12.20 -14.55 -6.80
N ARG A 19 -12.49 -13.27 -6.52
CA ARG A 19 -13.85 -12.69 -6.60
C ARG A 19 -14.49 -12.99 -7.96
N TRP A 20 -13.86 -12.57 -9.06
CA TRP A 20 -14.42 -12.74 -10.41
C TRP A 20 -14.49 -14.22 -10.83
N ALA A 21 -13.56 -15.07 -10.37
CA ALA A 21 -13.66 -16.52 -10.51
C ALA A 21 -14.96 -17.09 -9.89
N ALA A 22 -15.35 -16.55 -8.74
CA ALA A 22 -16.57 -16.93 -8.04
C ALA A 22 -17.87 -16.47 -8.72
N LEU A 23 -17.81 -15.56 -9.72
CA LEU A 23 -18.93 -15.33 -10.65
C LEU A 23 -18.86 -16.22 -11.89
N LEU A 24 -17.66 -16.44 -12.43
CA LEU A 24 -17.48 -17.08 -13.73
C LEU A 24 -18.09 -18.48 -13.78
N HIS A 25 -17.95 -19.28 -12.71
CA HIS A 25 -18.57 -20.61 -12.67
C HIS A 25 -20.11 -20.55 -12.65
N ILE A 26 -20.70 -19.63 -11.88
CA ILE A 26 -22.16 -19.43 -11.84
C ILE A 26 -22.70 -19.04 -13.22
N ALA A 27 -22.00 -18.14 -13.91
CA ALA A 27 -22.33 -17.73 -15.27
C ALA A 27 -22.22 -18.89 -16.28
N ILE A 28 -21.18 -19.71 -16.21
CA ILE A 28 -21.00 -20.88 -17.09
C ILE A 28 -22.09 -21.93 -16.87
N ILE A 29 -22.42 -22.27 -15.62
CA ILE A 29 -23.49 -23.21 -15.28
C ILE A 29 -24.83 -22.70 -15.83
N SER A 30 -25.16 -21.44 -15.58
CA SER A 30 -26.41 -20.82 -16.04
C SER A 30 -26.49 -20.64 -17.56
N ALA A 31 -25.37 -20.45 -18.26
CA ALA A 31 -25.36 -20.24 -19.70
C ALA A 31 -25.41 -21.55 -20.51
N LEU A 32 -24.92 -22.66 -19.95
CA LEU A 32 -24.94 -23.97 -20.60
C LEU A 32 -26.20 -24.79 -20.27
N GLY A 33 -27.02 -24.36 -19.28
CA GLY A 33 -28.22 -25.08 -18.87
C GLY A 33 -27.95 -26.48 -18.28
N LEU A 34 -26.70 -26.74 -17.88
CA LEU A 34 -26.26 -28.03 -17.38
C LEU A 34 -26.59 -28.17 -15.89
N ASP A 35 -27.22 -29.30 -15.53
CA ASP A 35 -27.46 -29.68 -14.13
C ASP A 35 -26.18 -30.22 -13.48
N ILE A 36 -25.20 -29.33 -13.33
CA ILE A 36 -23.85 -29.66 -12.85
C ILE A 36 -23.89 -29.89 -11.34
N GLY A 37 -23.88 -31.16 -10.93
CA GLY A 37 -23.85 -31.53 -9.51
C GLY A 37 -22.67 -30.89 -8.73
N PRO A 38 -22.84 -30.58 -7.43
CA PRO A 38 -21.85 -29.84 -6.64
C PRO A 38 -20.39 -30.29 -6.71
N PRO A 39 -20.04 -31.60 -6.81
CA PRO A 39 -18.64 -32.03 -6.91
C PRO A 39 -17.90 -31.48 -8.14
N VAL A 40 -18.59 -31.30 -9.27
CA VAL A 40 -17.98 -30.82 -10.51
C VAL A 40 -17.78 -29.30 -10.46
N ILE A 41 -18.71 -28.56 -9.83
CA ILE A 41 -18.55 -27.14 -9.52
C ILE A 41 -17.31 -26.93 -8.63
N PHE A 42 -17.17 -27.75 -7.59
CA PHE A 42 -16.03 -27.71 -6.67
C PHE A 42 -14.70 -28.00 -7.37
N LEU A 43 -14.63 -29.02 -8.22
CA LEU A 43 -13.45 -29.34 -9.02
C LEU A 43 -13.06 -28.20 -9.98
N GLY A 44 -14.04 -27.59 -10.66
CA GLY A 44 -13.80 -26.43 -11.53
C GLY A 44 -13.27 -25.21 -10.77
N LEU A 45 -13.82 -24.93 -9.59
CA LEU A 45 -13.35 -23.85 -8.72
C LEU A 45 -11.92 -24.12 -8.21
N LEU A 46 -11.62 -25.35 -7.78
CA LEU A 46 -10.29 -25.74 -7.30
C LEU A 46 -9.24 -25.65 -8.41
N ALA A 47 -9.56 -26.11 -9.63
CA ALA A 47 -8.70 -25.94 -10.81
C ALA A 47 -8.46 -24.45 -11.16
N TYR A 48 -9.48 -23.60 -11.04
CA TYR A 48 -9.32 -22.16 -11.26
C TYR A 48 -8.43 -21.49 -10.20
N VAL A 49 -8.61 -21.82 -8.92
CA VAL A 49 -7.76 -21.36 -7.80
C VAL A 49 -6.30 -21.75 -8.06
N PHE A 50 -6.05 -22.98 -8.51
CA PHE A 50 -4.71 -23.47 -8.87
C PHE A 50 -4.09 -22.64 -10.01
N VAL A 51 -4.84 -22.37 -11.08
CA VAL A 51 -4.37 -21.52 -12.20
C VAL A 51 -4.05 -20.09 -11.74
N LEU A 52 -4.90 -19.45 -10.93
CA LEU A 52 -4.59 -18.12 -10.39
C LEU A 52 -3.33 -18.13 -9.52
N THR A 53 -3.17 -19.15 -8.67
CA THR A 53 -2.00 -19.33 -7.80
C THR A 53 -0.72 -19.44 -8.64
N MET A 54 -0.77 -20.19 -9.74
CA MET A 54 0.38 -20.37 -10.64
C MET A 54 0.78 -19.08 -11.39
N PHE A 55 -0.18 -18.21 -11.75
CA PHE A 55 0.08 -16.98 -12.52
C PHE A 55 0.13 -15.69 -11.68
N TRP A 56 0.17 -15.81 -10.35
CA TRP A 56 0.13 -14.75 -9.33
C TRP A 56 0.69 -13.39 -9.74
N GLY A 57 1.97 -13.33 -10.12
CA GLY A 57 2.67 -12.06 -10.38
C GLY A 57 2.08 -11.28 -11.55
N ARG A 58 1.89 -11.94 -12.70
CA ARG A 58 1.32 -11.32 -13.92
C ARG A 58 -0.10 -10.82 -13.66
N VAL A 59 -0.89 -11.65 -12.97
CA VAL A 59 -2.28 -11.39 -12.58
C VAL A 59 -2.36 -10.18 -11.64
N THR A 60 -1.44 -10.10 -10.68
CA THR A 60 -1.31 -8.98 -9.74
C THR A 60 -0.96 -7.66 -10.44
N ASP A 61 0.04 -7.66 -11.31
CA ASP A 61 0.56 -6.44 -11.93
C ASP A 61 -0.39 -5.88 -13.01
N PHE A 62 -1.15 -6.74 -13.69
CA PHE A 62 -2.20 -6.33 -14.63
C PHE A 62 -3.27 -5.43 -13.97
N VAL A 63 -3.75 -5.79 -12.77
CA VAL A 63 -4.78 -5.02 -12.07
C VAL A 63 -4.22 -3.77 -11.39
N LYS A 64 -2.97 -3.80 -10.88
CA LYS A 64 -2.28 -2.58 -10.39
C LYS A 64 -2.27 -1.46 -11.43
N GLY A 65 -2.08 -1.80 -12.71
CA GLY A 65 -2.08 -0.84 -13.81
C GLY A 65 -3.47 -0.31 -14.22
N ARG A 66 -4.57 -0.83 -13.66
CA ARG A 66 -5.94 -0.55 -14.14
C ARG A 66 -6.92 -0.31 -12.97
N PRO A 67 -6.80 0.80 -12.22
CA PRO A 67 -7.68 1.11 -11.07
C PRO A 67 -9.17 1.26 -11.44
N LEU A 68 -9.50 1.48 -12.72
CA LEU A 68 -10.88 1.45 -13.22
C LEU A 68 -11.58 0.11 -12.96
N LEU A 69 -10.85 -1.01 -12.89
CA LEU A 69 -11.42 -2.33 -12.61
C LEU A 69 -12.10 -2.40 -11.24
N LEU A 70 -11.58 -1.70 -10.22
CA LEU A 70 -12.21 -1.61 -8.89
C LEU A 70 -13.54 -0.86 -8.91
N HIS A 71 -13.69 0.12 -9.80
CA HIS A 71 -14.94 0.87 -9.96
C HIS A 71 -15.99 0.07 -10.75
N ILE A 72 -15.55 -0.70 -11.75
CA ILE A 72 -16.41 -1.66 -12.48
C ILE A 72 -16.87 -2.79 -11.55
N ASP A 73 -15.97 -3.34 -10.72
CA ASP A 73 -16.27 -4.38 -9.73
C ASP A 73 -17.31 -3.90 -8.71
N LEU A 74 -17.14 -2.69 -8.15
CA LEU A 74 -18.11 -2.07 -7.25
C LEU A 74 -19.49 -1.85 -7.91
N PHE A 75 -19.52 -1.45 -9.18
CA PHE A 75 -20.76 -1.27 -9.94
C PHE A 75 -21.48 -2.60 -10.21
N VAL A 76 -20.76 -3.61 -10.68
CA VAL A 76 -21.30 -4.96 -10.93
C VAL A 76 -21.75 -5.62 -9.62
N ALA A 77 -21.03 -5.39 -8.52
CA ALA A 77 -21.46 -5.83 -7.18
C ALA A 77 -22.80 -5.22 -6.79
N GLY A 78 -22.94 -3.90 -6.95
CA GLY A 78 -24.17 -3.17 -6.66
C GLY A 78 -25.34 -3.65 -7.52
N ALA A 79 -25.11 -3.83 -8.83
CA ALA A 79 -26.11 -4.32 -9.78
C ALA A 79 -26.57 -5.77 -9.48
N LEU A 80 -25.68 -6.66 -9.05
CA LEU A 80 -26.04 -8.05 -8.73
C LEU A 80 -26.86 -8.15 -7.44
N ILE A 81 -26.49 -7.43 -6.37
CA ILE A 81 -27.28 -7.44 -5.12
C ILE A 81 -28.61 -6.70 -5.29
N ALA A 82 -28.65 -5.66 -6.14
CA ALA A 82 -29.86 -4.97 -6.58
C ALA A 82 -30.86 -5.92 -7.25
N VAL A 83 -30.46 -6.60 -8.33
CA VAL A 83 -31.34 -7.49 -9.11
C VAL A 83 -31.81 -8.70 -8.31
N THR A 84 -31.04 -9.13 -7.30
CA THR A 84 -31.35 -10.31 -6.48
C THR A 84 -32.03 -10.00 -5.14
N GLY A 85 -32.67 -8.83 -5.01
CA GLY A 85 -33.54 -8.49 -3.88
C GLY A 85 -32.83 -8.28 -2.54
N GLY A 86 -31.50 -8.15 -2.53
CA GLY A 86 -30.75 -7.60 -1.39
C GLY A 86 -30.64 -8.40 -0.09
N ALA A 87 -31.42 -9.46 0.08
CA ALA A 87 -31.42 -10.26 1.29
C ALA A 87 -30.14 -11.09 1.44
N TRP A 88 -29.81 -11.45 2.69
CA TRP A 88 -28.76 -12.42 3.03
C TRP A 88 -28.92 -13.80 2.36
N LYS A 89 -30.12 -14.08 1.83
CA LYS A 89 -30.47 -15.28 1.06
C LYS A 89 -30.00 -15.24 -0.41
N SER A 90 -29.55 -14.09 -0.92
CA SER A 90 -28.98 -14.00 -2.27
C SER A 90 -27.60 -14.62 -2.33
N SER A 91 -27.37 -15.51 -3.31
CA SER A 91 -26.06 -16.11 -3.60
C SER A 91 -24.94 -15.08 -3.85
N TYR A 92 -25.31 -13.84 -4.22
CA TYR A 92 -24.37 -12.75 -4.49
C TYR A 92 -24.13 -11.84 -3.27
N TYR A 93 -24.85 -12.04 -2.16
CA TYR A 93 -24.76 -11.19 -0.96
C TYR A 93 -23.33 -11.11 -0.41
N VAL A 94 -22.67 -12.26 -0.21
CA VAL A 94 -21.29 -12.30 0.30
C VAL A 94 -20.32 -11.60 -0.65
N TYR A 95 -20.50 -11.73 -1.97
CA TYR A 95 -19.71 -11.01 -2.97
C TYR A 95 -19.91 -9.49 -2.85
N ALA A 96 -21.14 -9.00 -2.72
CA ALA A 96 -21.39 -7.57 -2.58
C ALA A 96 -20.58 -6.94 -1.43
N TYR A 97 -20.48 -7.65 -0.29
CA TYR A 97 -19.67 -7.21 0.85
C TYR A 97 -18.15 -7.36 0.65
N THR A 98 -17.65 -8.35 -0.09
CA THR A 98 -16.20 -8.46 -0.32
C THR A 98 -15.63 -7.32 -1.16
N CYS A 99 -16.40 -6.72 -2.07
CA CYS A 99 -16.00 -5.45 -2.72
C CYS A 99 -15.76 -4.34 -1.69
N LEU A 100 -16.69 -4.15 -0.75
CA LEU A 100 -16.58 -3.13 0.31
C LEU A 100 -15.46 -3.43 1.32
N MET A 101 -15.12 -4.70 1.56
CA MET A 101 -13.93 -5.07 2.35
C MET A 101 -12.61 -4.77 1.64
N VAL A 102 -12.54 -5.02 0.32
CA VAL A 102 -11.28 -4.96 -0.46
C VAL A 102 -10.97 -3.55 -0.98
N PHE A 103 -11.99 -2.78 -1.37
CA PHE A 103 -11.83 -1.43 -1.93
C PHE A 103 -11.02 -0.45 -1.05
N PRO A 104 -11.16 -0.42 0.30
CA PRO A 104 -10.41 0.52 1.15
C PRO A 104 -8.89 0.32 1.17
N PHE A 105 -8.37 -0.82 0.72
CA PHE A 105 -6.92 -1.06 0.61
C PHE A 105 -6.27 -0.42 -0.62
N PHE A 106 -7.06 -0.09 -1.64
CA PHE A 106 -6.57 0.52 -2.88
C PHE A 106 -6.75 2.05 -2.92
N VAL A 107 -7.66 2.59 -2.12
CA VAL A 107 -8.12 3.98 -2.22
C VAL A 107 -8.10 4.66 -0.84
N SER A 108 -8.05 5.99 -0.80
CA SER A 108 -8.05 6.74 0.46
C SER A 108 -9.41 6.66 1.17
N MET A 109 -9.41 6.65 2.51
CA MET A 109 -10.60 6.51 3.36
C MET A 109 -11.79 7.38 2.92
N ARG A 110 -11.56 8.66 2.56
CA ARG A 110 -12.60 9.56 2.03
C ARG A 110 -13.25 9.00 0.76
N ARG A 111 -12.49 8.46 -0.18
CA ARG A 111 -13.00 7.85 -1.42
C ARG A 111 -13.71 6.51 -1.14
N SER A 112 -13.27 5.74 -0.14
CA SER A 112 -13.94 4.51 0.29
C SER A 112 -15.33 4.78 0.88
N VAL A 113 -15.46 5.82 1.72
CA VAL A 113 -16.77 6.26 2.24
C VAL A 113 -17.68 6.75 1.12
N MET A 114 -17.18 7.54 0.16
CA MET A 114 -17.95 7.95 -1.02
C MET A 114 -18.38 6.76 -1.90
N ALA A 115 -17.51 5.75 -2.08
CA ALA A 115 -17.86 4.51 -2.75
C ALA A 115 -18.98 3.74 -2.01
N THR A 116 -19.00 3.79 -0.67
CA THR A 116 -20.07 3.20 0.15
C THR A 116 -21.41 3.91 -0.08
N VAL A 117 -21.41 5.24 -0.15
CA VAL A 117 -22.62 6.05 -0.46
C VAL A 117 -23.16 5.72 -1.85
N VAL A 118 -22.27 5.67 -2.86
CA VAL A 118 -22.65 5.33 -4.25
C VAL A 118 -23.17 3.89 -4.34
N PHE A 119 -22.52 2.94 -3.68
CA PHE A 119 -22.97 1.55 -3.61
C PHE A 119 -24.34 1.42 -2.93
N SER A 120 -24.54 2.16 -1.83
CA SER A 120 -25.82 2.19 -1.11
C SER A 120 -26.94 2.74 -1.99
N ALA A 121 -26.69 3.79 -2.78
CA ALA A 121 -27.67 4.34 -3.71
C ALA A 121 -28.01 3.36 -4.86
N TYR A 122 -27.04 2.65 -5.44
CA TYR A 122 -27.30 1.60 -6.42
C TYR A 122 -28.13 0.46 -5.82
N TYR A 123 -27.85 0.09 -4.57
CA TYR A 123 -28.62 -0.89 -3.83
C TYR A 123 -30.08 -0.45 -3.62
N THR A 124 -30.33 0.82 -3.24
CA THR A 124 -31.70 1.36 -3.12
C THR A 124 -32.44 1.35 -4.46
N LEU A 125 -31.81 1.84 -5.53
CA LEU A 125 -32.39 1.90 -6.87
C LEU A 125 -32.72 0.50 -7.41
N GLY A 126 -31.88 -0.48 -7.08
CA GLY A 126 -32.12 -1.89 -7.34
C GLY A 126 -33.42 -2.41 -6.75
N LEU A 127 -33.59 -2.24 -5.43
CA LEU A 127 -34.76 -2.76 -4.72
C LEU A 127 -36.07 -2.10 -5.19
N LEU A 128 -36.02 -0.80 -5.50
CA LEU A 128 -37.13 -0.05 -6.10
C LEU A 128 -37.50 -0.54 -7.52
N ALA A 129 -36.52 -1.07 -8.26
CA ALA A 129 -36.76 -1.68 -9.57
C ALA A 129 -37.27 -3.13 -9.46
N SER A 130 -36.89 -3.89 -8.41
CA SER A 130 -37.28 -5.30 -8.25
C SER A 130 -38.64 -5.50 -7.59
N GLU A 131 -38.99 -4.72 -6.55
CA GLU A 131 -40.29 -4.84 -5.84
C GLU A 131 -41.28 -3.71 -6.18
N GLY A 132 -40.89 -2.82 -7.10
CA GLY A 132 -41.69 -1.69 -7.55
C GLY A 132 -41.72 -0.52 -6.55
N LEU A 133 -42.61 0.42 -6.82
CA LEU A 133 -42.74 1.68 -6.08
C LEU A 133 -42.90 1.45 -4.57
N VAL A 134 -42.14 2.23 -3.78
CA VAL A 134 -41.94 2.27 -2.31
C VAL A 134 -42.97 1.54 -1.41
N ALA A 135 -44.27 1.62 -1.74
CA ALA A 135 -45.33 0.85 -1.10
C ALA A 135 -45.10 -0.68 -1.04
N GLY A 136 -44.34 -1.26 -1.98
CA GLY A 136 -43.93 -2.68 -1.93
C GLY A 136 -42.97 -2.96 -0.76
N VAL A 137 -41.84 -2.24 -0.73
CA VAL A 137 -40.81 -2.32 0.31
C VAL A 137 -41.37 -2.08 1.71
N ILE A 138 -42.28 -1.10 1.87
CA ILE A 138 -42.95 -0.81 3.15
C ILE A 138 -43.89 -1.98 3.57
N ARG A 139 -44.64 -2.55 2.62
CA ARG A 139 -45.59 -3.65 2.88
C ARG A 139 -44.89 -4.96 3.27
N ASN A 140 -43.69 -5.19 2.75
CA ASN A 140 -42.92 -6.42 2.95
C ASN A 140 -41.99 -6.40 4.18
N HIS A 141 -42.13 -5.42 5.10
CA HIS A 141 -41.26 -5.23 6.28
C HIS A 141 -39.74 -5.12 5.97
N GLN A 142 -39.35 -4.79 4.73
CA GLN A 142 -37.93 -4.75 4.33
C GLN A 142 -37.15 -3.52 4.83
N ILE A 143 -37.79 -2.65 5.63
CA ILE A 143 -37.15 -1.48 6.23
C ILE A 143 -36.01 -1.91 7.16
N ASP A 144 -36.19 -2.99 7.94
CA ASP A 144 -35.19 -3.48 8.89
C ASP A 144 -33.98 -4.12 8.18
N SER A 145 -34.21 -4.86 7.09
CA SER A 145 -33.12 -5.41 6.25
C SER A 145 -32.37 -4.33 5.47
N LEU A 146 -33.07 -3.31 4.97
CA LEU A 146 -32.45 -2.11 4.38
C LEU A 146 -31.55 -1.39 5.38
N LEU A 147 -32.07 -1.06 6.57
CA LEU A 147 -31.32 -0.34 7.59
C LEU A 147 -30.09 -1.13 8.06
N SER A 148 -30.27 -2.43 8.30
CA SER A 148 -29.18 -3.36 8.66
C SER A 148 -28.10 -3.41 7.57
N ASN A 149 -28.49 -3.52 6.29
CA ASN A 149 -27.55 -3.52 5.17
C ASN A 149 -26.76 -2.20 5.06
N TYR A 150 -27.40 -1.04 5.17
CA TYR A 150 -26.67 0.24 5.16
C TYR A 150 -25.67 0.34 6.32
N VAL A 151 -26.09 0.01 7.54
CA VAL A 151 -25.21 -0.01 8.72
C VAL A 151 -24.02 -0.95 8.49
N ALA A 152 -24.25 -2.15 7.96
CA ALA A 152 -23.20 -3.11 7.66
C ALA A 152 -22.25 -2.65 6.54
N PHE A 153 -22.75 -2.02 5.47
CA PHE A 153 -21.90 -1.45 4.40
C PHE A 153 -20.93 -0.40 4.96
N PHE A 154 -21.42 0.54 5.79
CA PHE A 154 -20.59 1.57 6.40
C PHE A 154 -19.66 1.02 7.49
N LEU A 155 -20.10 0.08 8.32
CA LEU A 155 -19.25 -0.58 9.32
C LEU A 155 -18.10 -1.36 8.67
N VAL A 156 -18.34 -2.07 7.57
CA VAL A 156 -17.28 -2.79 6.84
C VAL A 156 -16.22 -1.83 6.32
N VAL A 157 -16.61 -0.73 5.67
CA VAL A 157 -15.64 0.24 5.15
C VAL A 157 -14.90 0.99 6.27
N LEU A 158 -15.54 1.24 7.40
CA LEU A 158 -14.88 1.83 8.58
C LEU A 158 -13.87 0.85 9.21
N PHE A 159 -14.27 -0.40 9.44
CA PHE A 159 -13.48 -1.43 10.10
C PHE A 159 -12.27 -1.88 9.28
N PHE A 160 -12.40 -2.00 7.95
CA PHE A 160 -11.28 -2.38 7.06
C PHE A 160 -10.48 -1.16 6.55
N GLY A 161 -11.12 0.00 6.40
CA GLY A 161 -10.48 1.22 5.91
C GLY A 161 -9.49 1.88 6.88
N TYR A 162 -9.70 1.74 8.19
CA TYR A 162 -8.72 2.24 9.17
C TYR A 162 -7.41 1.41 9.18
N PRO A 163 -7.42 0.06 9.30
CA PRO A 163 -6.23 -0.77 9.10
C PRO A 163 -5.53 -0.57 7.76
N ALA A 164 -6.28 -0.40 6.66
CA ALA A 164 -5.72 -0.08 5.35
C ALA A 164 -4.91 1.23 5.36
N CYS A 165 -5.46 2.29 5.95
CA CYS A 165 -4.79 3.58 6.09
C CYS A 165 -3.54 3.48 6.98
N VAL A 166 -3.63 2.75 8.10
CA VAL A 166 -2.51 2.49 9.02
C VAL A 166 -1.38 1.72 8.32
N MET A 167 -1.69 0.64 7.61
CA MET A 167 -0.68 -0.15 6.88
C MET A 167 0.02 0.67 5.79
N LYS A 168 -0.69 1.51 5.03
CA LYS A 168 -0.07 2.40 4.04
C LYS A 168 0.89 3.41 4.67
N LYS A 169 0.57 3.91 5.86
CA LYS A 169 1.46 4.79 6.65
C LYS A 169 2.69 4.02 7.15
N ILE A 170 2.52 2.79 7.63
CA ILE A 170 3.62 1.90 8.04
C ILE A 170 4.54 1.53 6.87
N GLU A 171 3.98 1.21 5.69
CA GLU A 171 4.73 0.94 4.44
C GLU A 171 5.63 2.12 4.09
N THR A 172 5.06 3.34 4.12
CA THR A 172 5.78 4.58 3.83
C THR A 172 6.92 4.82 4.82
N VAL A 173 6.65 4.70 6.13
CA VAL A 173 7.68 4.85 7.18
C VAL A 173 8.79 3.81 7.02
N LYS A 174 8.46 2.54 6.75
CA LYS A 174 9.45 1.47 6.49
C LYS A 174 10.36 1.81 5.31
N THR A 175 9.81 2.30 4.20
CA THR A 175 10.62 2.72 3.04
C THR A 175 11.56 3.89 3.37
N SER A 176 11.09 4.90 4.12
CA SER A 176 11.95 6.01 4.55
C SER A 176 13.04 5.56 5.53
N THR A 177 12.76 4.65 6.46
CA THR A 177 13.78 4.11 7.37
C THR A 177 14.82 3.25 6.66
N ALA A 178 14.43 2.51 5.62
CA ALA A 178 15.37 1.74 4.80
C ALA A 178 16.32 2.67 4.02
N GLN A 179 15.78 3.70 3.37
CA GLN A 179 16.58 4.73 2.68
C GLN A 179 17.54 5.47 3.62
N MET A 180 17.06 5.86 4.81
CA MET A 180 17.91 6.49 5.83
C MET A 180 19.05 5.57 6.28
N ARG A 181 18.78 4.27 6.43
CA ARG A 181 19.81 3.28 6.79
C ARG A 181 20.89 3.19 5.71
N THR A 182 20.51 3.04 4.44
CA THR A 182 21.49 3.00 3.33
C THR A 182 22.36 4.27 3.28
N TYR A 183 21.77 5.45 3.54
CA TYR A 183 22.53 6.70 3.62
C TYR A 183 23.51 6.77 4.79
N ILE A 184 23.15 6.21 5.95
CA ILE A 184 24.03 6.08 7.11
C ILE A 184 25.17 5.10 6.82
N ASP A 185 24.86 3.93 6.23
CA ASP A 185 25.85 2.91 5.85
C ASP A 185 26.84 3.45 4.80
N GLU A 186 26.36 4.15 3.74
CA GLU A 186 27.21 4.88 2.77
C GLU A 186 28.10 5.92 3.46
N THR A 187 27.57 6.66 4.44
CA THR A 187 28.35 7.69 5.14
C THR A 187 29.43 7.07 6.03
N HIS A 188 29.16 5.94 6.69
CA HIS A 188 30.15 5.20 7.50
C HIS A 188 31.31 4.67 6.65
N ILE A 189 31.03 4.11 5.48
CA ILE A 189 32.08 3.60 4.56
C ILE A 189 33.03 4.72 4.12
N LEU A 190 32.49 5.91 3.82
CA LEU A 190 33.30 7.10 3.47
C LEU A 190 34.14 7.61 4.65
N LEU A 191 33.63 7.53 5.88
CA LEU A 191 34.37 7.89 7.09
C LEU A 191 35.53 6.92 7.36
N GLU A 192 35.29 5.60 7.34
CA GLU A 192 36.34 4.59 7.51
C GLU A 192 37.44 4.71 6.44
N ALA A 193 37.06 4.99 5.19
CA ALA A 193 38.02 5.18 4.11
C ALA A 193 38.90 6.42 4.34
N ALA A 194 38.32 7.53 4.83
CA ALA A 194 39.07 8.73 5.18
C ALA A 194 39.99 8.54 6.41
N GLU A 195 39.53 7.78 7.43
CA GLU A 195 40.37 7.36 8.57
C GLU A 195 41.60 6.59 8.09
N ARG A 196 41.40 5.54 7.27
CA ARG A 196 42.48 4.67 6.78
C ARG A 196 43.45 5.37 5.83
N GLN A 197 42.96 6.22 4.93
CA GLN A 197 43.79 6.87 3.90
C GLN A 197 44.66 8.01 4.46
N HIS A 198 44.22 8.68 5.53
CA HIS A 198 44.85 9.91 6.03
C HIS A 198 45.19 9.88 7.53
N SER A 199 45.08 8.72 8.19
CA SER A 199 45.27 8.56 9.64
C SER A 199 44.45 9.54 10.48
N LEU A 200 43.24 9.87 9.99
CA LEU A 200 42.28 10.71 10.70
C LEU A 200 41.60 9.89 11.81
N THR A 201 41.27 10.55 12.91
CA THR A 201 40.33 10.02 13.91
C THR A 201 38.90 10.25 13.44
N THR A 202 37.94 9.49 13.98
CA THR A 202 36.52 9.56 13.57
C THR A 202 35.96 10.99 13.58
N ARG A 203 36.28 11.79 14.61
CA ARG A 203 35.85 13.20 14.70
C ARG A 203 36.56 14.11 13.70
N GLU A 204 37.78 13.80 13.29
CA GLU A 204 38.46 14.52 12.20
C GLU A 204 37.85 14.17 10.84
N SER A 205 37.51 12.90 10.60
CA SER A 205 36.79 12.46 9.39
C SER A 205 35.39 13.06 9.28
N GLU A 206 34.63 13.13 10.37
CA GLU A 206 33.33 13.83 10.43
C GLU A 206 33.46 15.31 10.06
N VAL A 207 34.40 16.03 10.69
CA VAL A 207 34.66 17.45 10.41
C VAL A 207 35.09 17.66 8.95
N LEU A 208 35.90 16.76 8.38
CA LEU A 208 36.31 16.79 6.97
C LEU A 208 35.12 16.59 6.02
N VAL A 209 34.25 15.61 6.29
CA VAL A 209 33.03 15.36 5.47
C VAL A 209 32.10 16.56 5.49
N LEU A 210 31.89 17.21 6.65
CA LEU A 210 31.07 18.43 6.72
C LEU A 210 31.73 19.64 6.05
N LEU A 211 33.07 19.74 6.07
CA LEU A 211 33.84 20.74 5.34
C LEU A 211 33.69 20.59 3.81
N HIS A 212 33.75 19.36 3.27
CA HIS A 212 33.47 19.10 1.85
C HIS A 212 32.02 19.38 1.45
N ARG A 213 31.06 19.20 2.38
CA ARG A 213 29.66 19.66 2.21
C ARG A 213 29.50 21.20 2.27
N GLY A 214 30.61 21.96 2.33
CA GLY A 214 30.61 23.41 2.29
C GLY A 214 30.26 24.11 3.62
N MET A 215 30.05 23.37 4.71
CA MET A 215 29.61 23.97 5.97
C MET A 215 30.66 24.92 6.58
N THR A 216 30.21 26.07 7.07
CA THR A 216 31.03 27.00 7.86
C THR A 216 31.42 26.38 9.20
N ASN A 217 32.47 26.90 9.85
CA ASN A 217 32.93 26.35 11.14
C ASN A 217 31.84 26.41 12.22
N ALA A 218 30.98 27.44 12.19
CA ALA A 218 29.79 27.53 13.04
C ALA A 218 28.73 26.45 12.72
N GLY A 219 28.49 26.17 11.43
CA GLY A 219 27.60 25.09 11.00
C GLY A 219 28.11 23.70 11.40
N ILE A 220 29.42 23.44 11.25
CA ILE A 220 30.07 22.21 11.72
C ILE A 220 29.97 22.09 13.25
N ALA A 221 30.22 23.18 13.98
CA ALA A 221 30.13 23.24 15.44
C ALA A 221 28.72 22.90 15.94
N ALA A 222 27.68 23.50 15.34
CA ALA A 222 26.29 23.21 15.64
C ALA A 222 25.89 21.76 15.27
N THR A 223 26.37 21.24 14.14
CA THR A 223 26.03 19.87 13.65
C THR A 223 26.65 18.77 14.52
N LEU A 224 27.85 18.99 15.08
CA LEU A 224 28.58 18.02 15.89
C LEU A 224 28.49 18.27 17.41
N TYR A 225 27.73 19.28 17.84
CA TYR A 225 27.63 19.73 19.24
C TYR A 225 28.99 20.09 19.87
N LEU A 226 29.85 20.76 19.08
CA LEU A 226 31.19 21.20 19.46
C LEU A 226 31.27 22.73 19.59
N SER A 227 32.31 23.25 20.23
CA SER A 227 32.63 24.68 20.13
C SER A 227 33.34 24.99 18.80
N GLU A 228 33.18 26.21 18.27
CA GLU A 228 33.94 26.66 17.10
C GLU A 228 35.47 26.59 17.30
N LYS A 229 35.95 26.75 18.53
CA LYS A 229 37.37 26.59 18.89
C LYS A 229 37.79 25.13 18.73
N THR A 230 36.95 24.19 19.17
CA THR A 230 37.17 22.75 18.98
C THR A 230 37.20 22.38 17.50
N VAL A 231 36.27 22.92 16.69
CA VAL A 231 36.27 22.71 15.22
C VAL A 231 37.53 23.30 14.57
N LYS A 232 37.97 24.50 14.96
CA LYS A 232 39.24 25.09 14.47
C LYS A 232 40.45 24.23 14.83
N ASN A 233 40.47 23.62 16.02
CA ASN A 233 41.53 22.67 16.42
C ASN A 233 41.52 21.39 15.59
N HIS A 234 40.35 20.78 15.35
CA HIS A 234 40.23 19.61 14.46
C HIS A 234 40.69 19.95 13.04
N LEU A 235 40.26 21.10 12.49
CA LEU A 235 40.69 21.56 11.16
C LEU A 235 42.20 21.76 11.06
N TYR A 236 42.87 22.27 12.09
CA TYR A 236 44.33 22.38 12.12
C TYR A 236 45.02 21.00 12.07
N SER A 237 44.56 20.04 12.88
CA SER A 237 45.09 18.66 12.84
C SER A 237 44.82 17.96 11.51
N ILE A 238 43.61 18.14 10.94
CA ILE A 238 43.24 17.67 9.60
C ILE A 238 44.20 18.25 8.56
N TYR A 239 44.35 19.58 8.48
CA TYR A 239 45.23 20.21 7.48
C TYR A 239 46.68 19.70 7.59
N LYS A 240 47.19 19.52 8.82
CA LYS A 240 48.51 18.93 9.07
C LYS A 240 48.63 17.48 8.57
N LYS A 241 47.61 16.63 8.78
CA LYS A 241 47.58 15.23 8.31
C LYS A 241 47.38 15.11 6.79
N LEU A 242 46.60 16.02 6.22
CA LEU A 242 46.30 16.10 4.78
C LEU A 242 47.41 16.79 3.96
N GLY A 243 48.36 17.47 4.60
CA GLY A 243 49.47 18.19 3.94
C GLY A 243 49.09 19.53 3.30
N VAL A 244 47.89 20.04 3.59
CA VAL A 244 47.31 21.26 2.99
C VAL A 244 47.45 22.48 3.90
N ARG A 245 47.39 23.68 3.32
CA ARG A 245 47.57 24.97 4.03
C ARG A 245 46.30 25.82 4.11
N SER A 246 45.36 25.64 3.18
CA SER A 246 44.09 26.38 3.17
C SER A 246 42.86 25.47 3.20
N ARG A 247 41.73 26.04 3.62
CA ARG A 247 40.42 25.38 3.50
C ARG A 247 40.10 25.00 2.04
N SER A 248 40.49 25.83 1.08
CA SER A 248 40.25 25.60 -0.34
C SER A 248 41.03 24.38 -0.84
N GLU A 249 42.31 24.24 -0.46
CA GLU A 249 43.10 23.04 -0.75
C GLU A 249 42.49 21.78 -0.10
N ALA A 250 42.03 21.88 1.16
CA ALA A 250 41.33 20.78 1.82
C ALA A 250 40.06 20.37 1.07
N MET A 251 39.23 21.33 0.65
CA MET A 251 38.00 21.07 -0.14
C MET A 251 38.28 20.51 -1.55
N LEU A 252 39.45 20.81 -2.13
CA LEU A 252 39.92 20.27 -3.41
C LEU A 252 40.55 18.87 -3.29
N GLN A 253 40.91 18.43 -2.08
CA GLN A 253 41.54 17.13 -1.90
C GLN A 253 40.51 16.01 -2.10
N ARG A 254 40.94 14.94 -2.78
CA ARG A 254 40.05 13.83 -3.15
C ARG A 254 39.82 12.91 -1.96
N LEU A 255 38.72 13.14 -1.23
CA LEU A 255 38.08 12.09 -0.42
C LEU A 255 38.01 10.78 -1.24
N PRO A 256 38.24 9.61 -0.62
CA PRO A 256 38.05 8.32 -1.27
C PRO A 256 36.64 8.26 -1.87
N ALA A 257 36.57 8.19 -3.19
CA ALA A 257 35.34 8.28 -3.94
C ALA A 257 34.59 6.95 -3.97
N LYS A 258 33.29 6.99 -4.29
CA LYS A 258 32.43 5.81 -4.45
C LYS A 258 33.10 4.73 -5.31
N LEU A 259 33.03 3.49 -4.81
CA LEU A 259 33.02 2.25 -5.58
C LEU A 259 31.57 1.75 -5.62
#